data_AF-A0AAW3BNK1-F1
#
_entry.id   AF-A0AAW3BNK1-F1
#
_cell.length_a   1.000
_cell.length_b   1.000
_cell.length_c   1.000
_cell.angle_alpha   90.00
_cell.angle_beta   90.00
_cell.angle_gamma   90.00
#
_symmetry.space_group_name_H-M   'P 1'
#
loop_
_entity.id
_entity.type
_entity.pdbx_description
1 polymer ?
#
loop_
_entity_poly.entity_id
_entity_poly.type
_entity_poly.pdbx_seq_one_letter_code
_entity_poly.pdbx_strand_id
1 'polypeptide(L)'
;MMRRVIALPVARRVASASSVLVMSPRQVSTVSISVQGLHYVGTLAAIALAGVGMCIGSIFGSLLIACACQPNLTKMLFNYAILGFTLTGAIGLFALMLAFLMLFS
;
A
#
# COMPACT_ATOMS: atom_id res chain seq x y z
N MET A 1 69.02 24.44 -6.31
CA MET A 1 69.65 23.26 -5.69
C MET A 1 68.75 22.81 -4.53
N MET A 2 67.67 22.07 -4.75
CA MET A 2 67.58 20.60 -4.87
C MET A 2 67.94 19.81 -3.60
N ARG A 3 66.96 18.98 -3.18
CA ARG A 3 66.99 17.80 -2.29
C ARG A 3 66.60 18.08 -0.83
N ARG A 4 65.71 17.31 -0.18
CA ARG A 4 65.06 16.04 -0.52
C ARG A 4 63.86 15.81 0.44
N VAL A 5 62.76 15.33 -0.13
CA VAL A 5 61.64 14.66 0.55
C VAL A 5 62.16 13.40 1.25
N ILE A 6 61.92 13.23 2.56
CA ILE A 6 62.01 11.92 3.24
C ILE A 6 61.00 11.83 4.41
N ALA A 7 59.95 11.04 4.16
CA ALA A 7 59.23 10.11 5.04
C ALA A 7 58.92 10.46 6.51
N LEU A 8 57.61 10.53 6.80
CA LEU A 8 57.04 9.94 8.03
C LEU A 8 56.80 8.45 7.75
N PRO A 9 56.98 7.57 8.75
CA PRO A 9 55.77 7.00 9.34
C PRO A 9 55.87 6.68 10.85
N VAL A 10 54.77 6.99 11.54
CA VAL A 10 54.01 6.09 12.42
C VAL A 10 54.82 5.04 13.19
N ALA A 11 54.96 5.24 14.50
CA ALA A 11 54.63 4.22 15.50
C ALA A 11 54.78 4.73 16.93
N ARG A 12 53.91 4.19 17.80
CA ARG A 12 54.18 3.88 19.22
C ARG A 12 53.96 5.05 20.19
N ARG A 13 52.75 5.24 20.69
CA ARG A 13 52.02 4.48 21.73
C ARG A 13 52.05 5.26 23.05
N VAL A 14 50.84 5.47 23.57
CA VAL A 14 50.47 5.33 25.00
C VAL A 14 51.04 6.39 25.94
N ALA A 15 50.19 7.29 26.42
CA ALA A 15 49.59 7.15 27.76
C ALA A 15 48.86 8.43 28.17
N SER A 16 47.71 8.23 28.83
CA SER A 16 47.24 9.02 29.97
C SER A 16 46.84 10.48 29.74
N ALA A 17 45.53 10.74 29.75
CA ALA A 17 44.86 11.40 30.88
C ALA A 17 43.45 11.87 30.47
N SER A 18 42.45 11.47 31.26
CA SER A 18 41.36 12.32 31.78
C SER A 18 40.73 13.32 30.80
N SER A 19 39.47 13.21 30.38
CA SER A 19 38.31 13.18 31.27
C SER A 19 37.09 12.71 30.48
N VAL A 20 36.55 11.57 30.88
CA VAL A 20 35.27 11.04 30.45
C VAL A 20 34.18 11.89 31.11
N LEU A 21 33.85 13.03 30.52
CA LEU A 21 32.52 13.64 30.68
C LEU A 21 31.58 12.90 29.74
N VAL A 22 31.21 11.68 30.14
CA VAL A 22 30.01 11.00 29.64
C VAL A 22 28.84 11.82 30.15
N MET A 23 28.50 12.85 29.37
CA MET A 23 27.21 13.48 29.42
C MET A 23 26.24 12.44 28.86
N SER A 24 25.59 11.70 29.76
CA SER A 24 24.52 10.78 29.42
C SER A 24 23.50 11.54 28.57
N PRO A 25 23.25 11.16 27.30
CA PRO A 25 22.13 11.72 26.58
C PRO A 25 20.90 11.33 27.38
N ARG A 26 20.21 12.33 27.95
CA ARG A 26 18.92 12.15 28.60
C ARG A 26 18.05 11.39 27.60
N GLN A 27 17.86 10.10 27.87
CA GLN A 27 16.98 9.20 27.13
C GLN A 27 15.58 9.79 27.26
N VAL A 28 15.25 10.71 26.37
CA VAL A 28 13.88 11.01 26.02
C VAL A 28 13.41 9.73 25.37
N SER A 29 12.82 8.86 26.19
CA SER A 29 11.94 7.82 25.71
C SER A 29 10.87 8.55 24.93
N THR A 30 11.08 8.69 23.63
CA THR A 30 10.01 9.01 22.70
C THR A 30 9.06 7.84 22.85
N VAL A 31 8.06 8.00 23.72
CA VAL A 31 7.03 7.00 23.94
C VAL A 31 6.35 6.80 22.60
N SER A 32 6.74 5.75 21.88
CA SER A 32 6.10 5.34 20.63
C SER A 32 4.74 4.78 21.00
N ILE A 33 3.73 5.66 21.02
CA ILE A 33 2.34 5.27 21.26
C ILE A 33 1.90 4.47 20.03
N SER A 34 2.08 3.15 20.09
CA SER A 34 1.61 2.21 19.07
C SER A 34 0.10 2.04 19.25
N VAL A 35 -0.69 2.69 18.39
CA VAL A 35 -2.16 2.56 18.40
C VAL A 35 -2.54 1.27 17.66
N GLN A 36 -2.48 0.15 18.38
CA GLN A 36 -2.77 -1.20 17.86
C GLN A 36 -4.25 -1.41 17.42
N GLY A 37 -5.11 -0.39 17.59
CA GLY A 37 -6.54 -0.46 17.26
C GLY A 37 -6.93 0.20 15.93
N LEU A 38 -6.01 0.83 15.19
CA LEU A 38 -6.37 1.55 13.96
C LEU A 38 -6.82 0.60 12.82
N HIS A 39 -6.45 -0.67 12.93
CA HIS A 39 -6.78 -1.73 11.98
C HIS A 39 -8.30 -1.88 11.74
N TYR A 40 -9.13 -1.67 12.77
CA TYR A 40 -10.59 -1.72 12.64
C TYR A 40 -11.17 -0.60 11.78
N VAL A 41 -10.45 0.51 11.56
CA VAL A 41 -10.85 1.56 10.59
C VAL A 41 -10.76 1.03 9.16
N GLY A 42 -9.93 0.01 8.91
CA GLY A 42 -9.85 -0.71 7.64
C GLY A 42 -11.15 -1.38 7.21
N THR A 43 -12.10 -1.61 8.14
CA THR A 43 -13.46 -2.10 7.82
C THR A 43 -14.21 -1.16 6.87
N LEU A 44 -13.88 0.13 6.86
CA LEU A 44 -14.46 1.11 5.92
C LEU A 44 -14.08 0.82 4.46
N ALA A 45 -13.02 0.04 4.21
CA ALA A 45 -12.67 -0.40 2.86
C ALA A 45 -13.79 -1.24 2.20
N ALA A 46 -14.65 -1.89 3.00
CA ALA A 46 -15.80 -2.63 2.49
C ALA A 46 -16.86 -1.73 1.80
N ILE A 47 -16.85 -0.41 2.04
CA ILE A 47 -17.74 0.54 1.35
C ILE A 47 -17.53 0.49 -0.18
N ALA A 48 -16.35 0.08 -0.65
CA ALA A 48 -16.07 -0.13 -2.06
C ALA A 48 -17.06 -1.11 -2.74
N LEU A 49 -17.64 -2.06 -1.99
CA LEU A 49 -18.65 -3.00 -2.52
C LEU A 49 -19.96 -2.31 -2.92
N ALA A 50 -20.29 -1.16 -2.34
CA ALA A 50 -21.47 -0.40 -2.73
C ALA A 50 -21.37 0.08 -4.19
N GLY A 51 -20.16 0.48 -4.64
CA GLY A 51 -19.90 0.86 -6.03
C GLY A 51 -20.04 -0.33 -7.00
N VAL A 52 -19.60 -1.52 -6.58
CA VAL A 52 -19.72 -2.76 -7.38
C VAL A 52 -21.19 -3.09 -7.65
N GLY A 53 -22.07 -2.95 -6.65
CA GLY A 53 -23.51 -3.15 -6.82
C GLY A 53 -24.14 -2.18 -7.82
N MET A 54 -23.75 -0.90 -7.76
CA MET A 54 -24.21 0.12 -8.71
C MET A 54 -23.76 -0.19 -10.15
N CYS A 55 -22.51 -0.61 -10.33
CA CYS A 55 -21.98 -0.99 -11.65
C CYS A 55 -22.72 -2.19 -12.25
N ILE A 56 -22.96 -3.25 -11.46
CA ILE A 56 -23.71 -4.43 -11.91
C ILE A 56 -25.11 -4.04 -12.40
N GLY A 57 -25.81 -3.20 -11.64
CA GLY A 57 -27.12 -2.68 -12.05
C GLY A 57 -27.07 -1.90 -13.37
N SER A 58 -26.04 -1.07 -13.56
CA SER A 58 -25.84 -0.30 -14.79
C SER A 58 -25.55 -1.19 -16.01
N ILE A 59 -24.78 -2.27 -15.84
CA ILE A 59 -24.41 -3.20 -16.92
C ILE A 59 -25.64 -3.96 -17.41
N PHE A 60 -26.41 -4.55 -16.49
CA PHE A 60 -27.63 -5.27 -16.85
C PHE A 60 -28.76 -4.35 -17.32
N GLY A 61 -28.86 -3.13 -16.76
CA GLY A 61 -29.82 -2.13 -17.22
C GLY A 61 -29.57 -1.70 -18.67
N SER A 62 -28.31 -1.43 -19.00
CA SER A 62 -27.91 -1.08 -20.39
C SER A 62 -28.10 -2.25 -21.35
N LEU A 63 -27.83 -3.49 -20.90
CA LEU A 63 -28.07 -4.70 -21.68
C LEU A 63 -29.57 -4.84 -22.02
N LEU A 64 -30.47 -4.64 -21.05
CA LEU A 64 -31.91 -4.80 -21.25
C LEU A 64 -32.44 -3.80 -22.29
N ILE A 65 -32.02 -2.54 -22.20
CA ILE A 65 -32.37 -1.50 -23.16
C ILE A 65 -31.82 -1.84 -24.55
N ALA A 66 -30.56 -2.29 -24.64
CA ALA A 66 -29.95 -2.63 -25.91
C ALA A 66 -30.58 -3.87 -26.58
N CYS A 67 -30.98 -4.87 -25.79
CA CYS A 67 -31.76 -6.02 -26.27
C CYS A 67 -33.13 -5.60 -26.80
N ALA A 68 -33.78 -4.60 -26.19
CA ALA A 68 -35.07 -4.08 -26.62
C ALA A 68 -34.98 -3.31 -27.94
N CYS A 69 -33.91 -2.53 -28.15
CA CYS A 69 -33.71 -1.77 -29.39
C CYS A 69 -33.26 -2.65 -30.57
N GLN A 70 -32.41 -3.65 -30.32
CA GLN A 70 -31.73 -4.40 -31.38
C GLN A 70 -31.65 -5.90 -31.05
N PRO A 71 -32.74 -6.67 -31.17
CA PRO A 71 -32.79 -8.07 -30.74
C PRO A 71 -31.87 -9.00 -31.56
N ASN A 72 -31.48 -8.61 -32.77
CA ASN A 72 -30.63 -9.41 -33.65
C ASN A 72 -29.19 -9.59 -33.10
N LEU A 73 -28.64 -8.58 -32.44
CA LEU A 73 -27.26 -8.62 -31.90
C LEU A 73 -27.17 -9.08 -30.44
N THR A 74 -28.29 -9.49 -29.84
CA THR A 74 -28.41 -9.86 -28.41
C THR A 74 -27.32 -10.82 -27.92
N LYS A 75 -26.95 -11.83 -28.71
CA LYS A 75 -25.93 -12.82 -28.31
C LYS A 75 -24.54 -12.19 -28.10
N MET A 76 -24.16 -11.26 -28.97
CA MET A 76 -22.87 -10.57 -28.89
C MET A 76 -22.88 -9.54 -27.75
N LEU A 77 -23.98 -8.79 -27.59
CA LEU A 77 -24.15 -7.86 -26.47
C LEU A 77 -24.18 -8.57 -25.11
N PHE A 78 -24.82 -9.74 -25.03
CA PHE A 78 -24.79 -10.56 -23.83
C PHE A 78 -23.37 -11.00 -23.49
N ASN A 79 -22.58 -11.41 -24.48
CA ASN A 79 -21.19 -11.79 -24.27
C ASN A 79 -20.34 -10.62 -23.74
N TYR A 80 -20.55 -9.40 -24.24
CA TYR A 80 -19.91 -8.20 -23.71
C TYR A 80 -20.38 -7.85 -22.29
N ALA A 81 -21.68 -7.99 -22.00
CA ALA A 81 -22.20 -7.74 -20.66
C ALA A 81 -21.66 -8.72 -19.61
N ILE A 82 -21.52 -10.00 -19.95
CA ILE A 82 -20.89 -11.01 -19.07
C ILE A 82 -19.40 -10.72 -18.87
N LEU A 83 -18.70 -10.23 -19.89
CA LEU A 83 -17.33 -9.77 -19.77
C LEU A 83 -17.23 -8.61 -18.76
N GLY A 84 -18.09 -7.58 -18.90
CA GLY A 84 -18.17 -6.45 -17.98
C GLY A 84 -18.58 -6.84 -16.55
N PHE A 85 -19.49 -7.82 -16.41
CA PHE A 85 -19.88 -8.39 -15.12
C PHE A 85 -18.70 -9.08 -14.44
N THR A 86 -17.95 -9.90 -15.19
CA THR A 86 -16.77 -10.61 -14.66
C THR A 86 -15.67 -9.63 -14.22
N LEU A 87 -15.43 -8.57 -14.99
CA LEU A 87 -14.51 -7.47 -14.63
C LEU A 87 -14.96 -6.74 -13.36
N THR A 88 -16.24 -6.39 -13.26
CA THR A 88 -16.80 -5.74 -12.06
C THR A 88 -16.70 -6.63 -10.83
N GLY A 89 -16.96 -7.93 -10.98
CA GLY A 89 -16.78 -8.93 -9.93
C GLY A 89 -15.31 -9.06 -9.50
N ALA A 90 -14.37 -9.05 -10.44
CA ALA A 90 -12.94 -9.09 -10.15
C ALA A 90 -12.48 -7.87 -9.33
N ILE A 91 -12.95 -6.67 -9.68
CA ILE A 91 -12.64 -5.43 -8.94
C ILE A 91 -13.27 -5.48 -7.54
N GLY A 92 -14.50 -6.00 -7.41
CA GLY A 92 -15.15 -6.18 -6.11
C GLY A 92 -14.42 -7.18 -5.21
N LEU A 93 -13.98 -8.31 -5.76
CA LEU A 93 -13.17 -9.29 -5.02
C LEU A 93 -11.80 -8.72 -4.65
N PHE A 94 -11.19 -7.90 -5.51
CA PHE A 94 -9.94 -7.22 -5.20
C PHE A 94 -10.10 -6.22 -4.05
N ALA A 95 -11.17 -5.42 -4.04
CA ALA A 95 -11.47 -4.53 -2.92
C ALA A 95 -11.73 -5.30 -1.61
N LEU A 96 -12.43 -6.45 -1.70
CA LEU A 96 -12.69 -7.32 -0.56
C LEU A 96 -11.41 -7.99 -0.03
N MET A 97 -10.48 -8.37 -0.92
CA MET A 97 -9.15 -8.85 -0.55
C MET A 97 -8.37 -7.80 0.24
N LEU A 98 -8.37 -6.54 -0.22
CA LEU A 98 -7.71 -5.43 0.49
C LEU A 98 -8.36 -5.14 1.85
N ALA A 99 -9.69 -5.23 1.93
CA ALA A 99 -10.41 -5.06 3.18
C ALA A 99 -10.04 -6.15 4.21
N PHE A 100 -9.90 -7.41 3.77
CA PHE A 100 -9.43 -8.49 4.66
C PHE A 100 -7.96 -8.40 5.00
N LEU A 101 -7.10 -7.94 4.08
CA LEU A 101 -5.70 -7.66 4.39
C LEU A 101 -5.60 -6.63 5.52
N MET A 102 -6.40 -5.56 5.45
CA MET A 102 -6.53 -4.53 6.48
C MET A 102 -7.50 -4.92 7.62
N LEU A 103 -7.86 -6.20 7.78
CA LEU A 103 -8.56 -6.69 8.98
C LEU A 103 -7.81 -7.84 9.69
N PHE A 104 -6.91 -8.52 8.99
CA PHE A 104 -6.09 -9.61 9.53
C PHE A 104 -4.58 -9.33 9.60
N SER A 105 -4.10 -8.18 9.10
CA SER A 105 -2.68 -7.76 9.14
C SER A 105 -2.36 -6.79 10.28
#